data_AF-A0AB34SF43-F1
#
_entry.id   AF-A0AB34SF43-F1
#
_cell.length_a   1.000
_cell.length_b   1.000
_cell.length_c   1.000
_cell.angle_alpha   90.00
_cell.angle_beta   90.00
_cell.angle_gamma   90.00
#
_symmetry.space_group_name_H-M   'P 1'
#
loop_
_entity.id
_entity.type
_entity.pdbx_description
1 polymer ?
#
loop_
_entity_poly.entity_id
_entity_poly.type
_entity_poly.pdbx_seq_one_letter_code
_entity_poly.pdbx_strand_id
1 'polypeptide(L)'
;MAVSRNVTVIPAIKRIGNNKNSESKPKIRVAAYCRVSTDSEEQASSYEIQIEYYTNYIKRNKEWELAGIFADDGITGTNTKKRDEFNRMIEECMAGNIDMIITKSISRFARNTLDCLKYIRQLKDKNIAVFFEKENINTMDSKGEVLLTIMASLAQQESQSLSQNVKLGIQYRYQQGEVQVNHKRFLGYTKDENKQLVIDPEGAKVVKRIYREYLEGASLLQIARGLEADGILTAAGKAKWRPETLKKILQNEKYIGDALLQKTYTVDFLSKKRVKNNGIVPQYYVENSHEPIIPRELFMQVQEEMVRRANLRGGKGGKKRVYSSKYALSSIVYCGHCGDIYRRVHWNNRGYKSIVWRCVSRLEEKGSECMAPTINEETLQTAVVKAINELLANKEPFLSTLQKNIATVFNEENDNATNDIDSKLEELQQQLLIQAKSKNDYEDVADEIYRLRELKQNALVENAEREGKRQRIAEMTDFLNKQSRELEEYDEQLVRRLIEKVTIYEDKLTVEFKSGIEIDIEI
;
A
#
# COMPACT_ATOMS: atom_id res chain seq x y z
N MET A 1 61.85 27.59 13.31
CA MET A 1 61.90 27.85 11.85
C MET A 1 60.46 27.82 11.32
N ALA A 2 59.87 28.98 11.07
CA ALA A 2 58.52 29.08 10.52
C ALA A 2 58.61 28.93 8.99
N VAL A 3 57.93 27.92 8.44
CA VAL A 3 57.88 27.69 7.00
C VAL A 3 56.97 28.76 6.38
N SER A 4 57.57 29.77 5.77
CA SER A 4 56.87 30.76 4.96
C SER A 4 56.28 30.07 3.72
N ARG A 5 54.95 30.00 3.66
CA ARG A 5 54.26 29.47 2.47
C ARG A 5 54.31 30.53 1.38
N ASN A 6 55.02 30.24 0.29
CA ASN A 6 54.98 31.04 -0.93
C ASN A 6 53.59 30.90 -1.57
N VAL A 7 52.83 31.99 -1.57
CA VAL A 7 51.54 32.08 -2.26
C VAL A 7 51.77 32.68 -3.64
N THR A 8 51.56 31.89 -4.69
CA THR A 8 51.55 32.36 -6.07
C THR A 8 50.13 32.69 -6.47
N VAL A 9 49.87 33.95 -6.82
CA VAL A 9 48.55 34.40 -7.30
C VAL A 9 48.35 33.86 -8.71
N ILE A 10 47.41 32.94 -8.89
CA ILE A 10 46.94 32.49 -10.20
C ILE A 10 45.81 33.45 -10.61
N PRO A 11 45.97 34.24 -11.67
CA PRO A 11 44.90 35.14 -12.11
C PRO A 11 43.69 34.35 -12.60
N ALA A 12 42.48 34.87 -12.36
CA ALA A 12 41.24 34.24 -12.78
C ALA A 12 41.19 34.08 -14.31
N ILE A 13 40.81 32.89 -14.77
CA ILE A 13 40.54 32.64 -16.19
C ILE A 13 39.33 33.49 -16.60
N LYS A 14 39.52 34.36 -17.60
CA LYS A 14 38.48 35.28 -18.08
C LYS A 14 37.28 34.49 -18.62
N ARG A 15 36.16 34.51 -17.89
CA ARG A 15 34.84 34.07 -18.38
C ARG A 15 34.11 35.27 -18.98
N ILE A 16 33.41 35.04 -20.09
CA ILE A 16 32.55 36.05 -20.74
C ILE A 16 31.59 36.63 -19.69
N GLY A 17 31.65 37.94 -19.49
CA GLY A 17 30.88 38.68 -18.48
C GLY A 17 31.72 39.51 -17.49
N ASN A 18 33.03 39.27 -17.39
CA ASN A 18 33.89 39.99 -16.42
C ASN A 18 34.90 40.96 -17.08
N ASN A 19 34.43 41.79 -18.00
CA ASN A 19 35.20 42.89 -18.56
C ASN A 19 34.60 44.24 -18.13
N LYS A 20 35.26 44.94 -17.21
CA LYS A 20 35.30 46.41 -17.25
C LYS A 20 36.72 46.81 -17.63
N ASN A 21 36.95 46.99 -18.93
CA ASN A 21 38.02 47.87 -19.41
C ASN A 21 37.58 49.32 -19.15
N SER A 22 38.51 50.12 -18.64
CA SER A 22 38.30 51.36 -17.92
C SER A 22 38.23 52.63 -18.78
N GLU A 23 37.68 52.60 -20.00
CA GLU A 23 37.61 53.84 -20.84
C GLU A 23 36.25 54.17 -21.47
N SER A 24 35.23 53.31 -21.33
CA SER A 24 33.83 53.74 -21.45
C SER A 24 32.97 52.75 -20.69
N LYS A 25 32.35 53.13 -19.57
CA LYS A 25 31.35 52.27 -18.94
C LYS A 25 30.26 52.00 -19.99
N PRO A 26 30.04 50.75 -20.45
CA PRO A 26 28.89 50.47 -21.29
C PRO A 26 27.63 50.85 -20.52
N LYS A 27 26.71 51.53 -21.19
CA LYS A 27 25.43 51.90 -20.58
C LYS A 27 24.69 50.62 -20.20
N ILE A 28 24.04 50.64 -19.04
CA ILE A 28 23.23 49.51 -18.56
C ILE A 28 21.95 49.49 -19.40
N ARG A 29 21.64 48.36 -20.04
CA ARG A 29 20.41 48.22 -20.84
C ARG A 29 19.23 47.97 -19.90
N VAL A 30 18.37 48.97 -19.74
CA VAL A 30 17.27 48.98 -18.79
C VAL A 30 15.94 48.82 -19.51
N ALA A 31 15.15 47.85 -19.08
CA ALA A 31 13.76 47.68 -19.49
C ALA A 31 12.80 48.09 -18.37
N ALA A 32 11.62 48.58 -18.72
CA ALA A 32 10.55 48.82 -17.75
C ALA A 32 9.41 47.81 -17.96
N TYR A 33 8.87 47.27 -16.87
CA TYR A 33 7.68 46.44 -16.88
C TYR A 33 6.50 47.15 -16.22
N CYS A 34 5.43 47.34 -16.99
CA CYS A 34 4.21 47.99 -16.54
C CYS A 34 3.04 46.99 -16.52
N ARG A 35 2.13 47.20 -15.58
CA ARG A 35 0.87 46.44 -15.54
C ARG A 35 -0.25 47.41 -15.20
N VAL A 36 -1.09 47.73 -16.18
CA VAL A 36 -2.28 48.60 -16.06
C VAL A 36 -3.43 47.83 -15.39
N SER A 37 -4.38 48.49 -14.73
CA SER A 37 -5.53 47.83 -14.07
C SER A 37 -6.82 48.12 -14.84
N THR A 38 -7.57 47.08 -15.18
CA THR A 38 -8.68 47.13 -16.16
C THR A 38 -10.03 47.55 -15.56
N ASP A 39 -10.11 48.71 -14.90
CA ASP A 39 -11.39 49.25 -14.43
C ASP A 39 -11.54 50.74 -14.88
N SER A 40 -12.11 50.93 -16.08
CA SER A 40 -12.75 52.13 -16.68
C SER A 40 -12.24 52.52 -18.08
N GLU A 41 -13.04 53.27 -18.86
CA GLU A 41 -12.71 53.74 -20.22
C GLU A 41 -11.73 54.94 -20.27
N GLU A 42 -11.26 55.45 -19.11
CA GLU A 42 -10.28 56.57 -19.05
C GLU A 42 -8.81 56.12 -19.29
N GLN A 43 -8.60 54.86 -19.66
CA GLN A 43 -7.32 54.13 -19.56
C GLN A 43 -6.27 54.40 -20.64
N ALA A 44 -6.64 54.87 -21.85
CA ALA A 44 -5.67 55.10 -22.93
C ALA A 44 -4.59 56.11 -22.51
N SER A 45 -5.01 57.16 -21.79
CA SER A 45 -4.12 58.14 -21.19
C SER A 45 -3.17 57.51 -20.16
N SER A 46 -3.66 56.59 -19.31
CA SER A 46 -2.87 56.01 -18.21
C SER A 46 -1.73 55.09 -18.67
N TYR A 47 -1.87 54.48 -19.86
CA TYR A 47 -0.86 53.61 -20.48
C TYR A 47 0.23 54.45 -21.13
N GLU A 48 -0.15 55.42 -21.96
CA GLU A 48 0.79 56.36 -22.58
C GLU A 48 1.57 57.16 -21.54
N ILE A 49 0.91 57.60 -20.45
CA ILE A 49 1.56 58.27 -19.32
C ILE A 49 2.59 57.34 -18.63
N GLN A 50 2.31 56.04 -18.48
CA GLN A 50 3.27 55.10 -17.87
C GLN A 50 4.48 54.85 -18.78
N ILE A 51 4.26 54.70 -20.08
CA ILE A 51 5.35 54.57 -21.07
C ILE A 51 6.20 55.84 -21.06
N GLU A 52 5.58 57.01 -21.11
CA GLU A 52 6.27 58.29 -21.11
C GLU A 52 7.06 58.49 -19.81
N TYR A 53 6.45 58.16 -18.66
CA TYR A 53 7.11 58.20 -17.36
C TYR A 53 8.39 57.36 -17.34
N TYR A 54 8.31 56.07 -17.69
CA TYR A 54 9.49 55.18 -17.64
C TYR A 54 10.50 55.47 -18.75
N THR A 55 10.05 55.92 -19.93
CA THR A 55 10.94 56.39 -21.00
C THR A 55 11.78 57.57 -20.51
N ASN A 56 11.14 58.57 -19.91
CA ASN A 56 11.81 59.75 -19.39
C ASN A 56 12.67 59.41 -18.17
N TYR A 57 12.18 58.54 -17.27
CA TYR A 57 12.93 58.08 -16.11
C TYR A 57 14.25 57.40 -16.52
N ILE A 58 14.20 56.54 -17.54
CA ILE A 58 15.39 55.82 -18.03
C ILE A 58 16.34 56.78 -18.75
N LYS A 59 15.82 57.64 -19.65
CA LYS A 59 16.63 58.60 -20.43
C LYS A 59 17.30 59.68 -19.57
N ARG A 60 16.74 60.02 -18.41
CA ARG A 60 17.35 60.98 -17.47
C ARG A 60 18.69 60.48 -16.93
N ASN A 61 18.91 59.17 -16.89
CA ASN A 61 20.17 58.60 -16.41
C ASN A 61 21.16 58.40 -17.56
N LYS A 62 22.26 59.14 -17.57
CA LYS A 62 23.29 59.07 -18.63
C LYS A 62 23.99 57.70 -18.70
N GLU A 63 23.94 56.92 -17.63
CA GLU A 63 24.51 55.57 -17.54
C GLU A 63 23.56 54.47 -18.03
N TRP A 64 22.32 54.80 -18.43
CA TRP A 64 21.31 53.82 -18.87
C TRP A 64 20.98 53.95 -20.36
N GLU A 65 20.59 52.83 -20.96
CA GLU A 65 20.09 52.71 -22.32
C GLU A 65 18.72 52.02 -22.28
N LEU A 66 17.74 52.55 -23.00
CA LEU A 66 16.39 51.99 -23.02
C LEU A 66 16.37 50.71 -23.87
N ALA A 67 16.18 49.56 -23.23
CA ALA A 67 16.13 48.25 -23.88
C ALA A 67 14.71 47.86 -24.33
N GLY A 68 13.68 48.49 -23.75
CA GLY A 68 12.28 48.24 -24.09
C GLY A 68 11.34 48.58 -22.94
N ILE A 69 10.07 48.80 -23.26
CA ILE A 69 8.99 48.94 -22.28
C ILE A 69 7.98 47.85 -22.58
N PHE A 70 7.78 46.96 -21.61
CA PHE A 70 6.91 45.80 -21.71
C PHE A 70 5.70 46.03 -20.82
N ALA A 71 4.50 45.86 -21.34
CA ALA A 71 3.29 46.16 -20.59
C ALA A 71 2.18 45.15 -20.84
N ASP A 72 1.57 44.65 -19.75
CA ASP A 72 0.43 43.73 -19.81
C ASP A 72 -0.84 44.36 -19.22
N ASP A 73 -2.00 43.99 -19.74
CA ASP A 73 -3.31 44.37 -19.21
C ASP A 73 -3.66 43.62 -17.91
N GLY A 74 -4.12 44.35 -16.90
CA GLY A 74 -4.41 43.82 -15.57
C GLY A 74 -5.83 43.28 -15.46
N ILE A 75 -6.07 42.08 -15.97
CA ILE A 75 -7.38 41.44 -15.85
C ILE A 75 -7.61 40.96 -14.40
N THR A 76 -8.82 41.21 -13.92
CA THR A 76 -9.40 40.85 -12.62
C THR A 76 -9.40 39.33 -12.37
N GLY A 77 -9.73 38.96 -11.13
CA GLY A 77 -9.60 37.62 -10.58
C GLY A 77 -10.11 36.47 -11.47
N THR A 78 -9.51 35.30 -11.25
CA THR A 78 -9.92 33.99 -11.75
C THR A 78 -9.79 33.76 -13.27
N ASN A 79 -8.57 33.32 -13.68
CA ASN A 79 -8.24 32.54 -14.91
C ASN A 79 -8.71 33.17 -16.25
N THR A 80 -7.84 33.70 -17.13
CA THR A 80 -6.95 32.88 -17.98
C THR A 80 -6.07 33.79 -18.87
N LYS A 81 -4.73 33.65 -18.72
CA LYS A 81 -3.63 33.63 -19.71
C LYS A 81 -3.66 34.66 -20.87
N LYS A 82 -2.69 35.56 -21.01
CA LYS A 82 -1.23 35.33 -20.94
C LYS A 82 -0.50 36.65 -20.62
N ARG A 83 0.57 36.59 -19.84
CA ARG A 83 1.50 37.71 -19.65
C ARG A 83 2.52 37.69 -20.79
N ASP A 84 2.03 37.90 -22.01
CA ASP A 84 2.85 37.72 -23.21
C ASP A 84 4.02 38.70 -23.20
N GLU A 85 3.81 39.95 -22.78
CA GLU A 85 4.88 40.95 -22.72
C GLU A 85 5.82 40.73 -21.52
N PHE A 86 5.31 40.25 -20.37
CA PHE A 86 6.21 39.82 -19.30
C PHE A 86 7.10 38.64 -19.71
N ASN A 87 6.53 37.62 -20.36
CA ASN A 87 7.30 36.44 -20.78
C ASN A 87 8.31 36.81 -21.86
N ARG A 88 7.91 37.66 -22.82
CA ARG A 88 8.81 38.23 -23.83
C ARG A 88 9.95 39.02 -23.18
N MET A 89 9.67 39.86 -22.19
CA MET A 89 10.70 40.55 -21.42
C MET A 89 11.69 39.57 -20.77
N ILE A 90 11.19 38.48 -20.15
CA ILE A 90 12.04 37.46 -19.54
C ILE A 90 12.88 36.73 -20.60
N GLU A 91 12.34 36.46 -21.79
CA GLU A 91 13.10 35.89 -22.91
C GLU A 91 14.20 36.83 -23.40
N GLU A 92 13.93 38.12 -23.54
CA GLU A 92 14.90 39.16 -23.88
C GLU A 92 16.01 39.29 -22.81
N CYS A 93 15.64 39.14 -21.53
CA CYS A 93 16.60 39.04 -20.43
C CYS A 93 17.49 37.80 -20.58
N MET A 94 16.90 36.64 -20.89
CA MET A 94 17.65 35.38 -21.06
C MET A 94 18.55 35.38 -22.31
N ALA A 95 18.15 36.08 -23.37
CA ALA A 95 18.96 36.34 -24.57
C ALA A 95 20.11 37.32 -24.31
N GLY A 96 20.11 38.00 -23.17
CA GLY A 96 21.14 38.96 -22.78
C GLY A 96 20.96 40.32 -23.44
N ASN A 97 19.74 40.72 -23.80
CA ASN A 97 19.40 42.03 -24.36
C ASN A 97 19.05 43.08 -23.30
N ILE A 98 18.79 42.63 -22.06
CA ILE A 98 18.39 43.48 -20.91
C ILE A 98 19.32 43.15 -19.73
N ASP A 99 19.86 44.20 -19.09
CA ASP A 99 20.75 44.09 -17.91
C ASP A 99 20.04 44.49 -16.61
N MET A 100 18.92 45.22 -16.70
CA MET A 100 18.13 45.65 -15.54
C MET A 100 16.65 45.83 -15.90
N ILE A 101 15.75 45.41 -15.01
CA ILE A 101 14.31 45.63 -15.10
C ILE A 101 13.87 46.63 -14.03
N ILE A 102 13.05 47.59 -14.40
CA ILE A 102 12.37 48.51 -13.48
C ILE A 102 10.88 48.18 -13.46
N THR A 103 10.30 48.12 -12.26
CA THR A 103 8.86 47.88 -12.06
C THR A 103 8.37 48.65 -10.85
N LYS A 104 7.11 49.08 -10.87
CA LYS A 104 6.51 49.91 -9.81
C LYS A 104 6.51 49.23 -8.44
N SER A 105 6.20 47.94 -8.40
CA SER A 105 6.16 47.19 -7.14
C SER A 105 6.29 45.69 -7.36
N ILE A 106 6.57 44.96 -6.28
CA ILE A 106 6.64 43.49 -6.26
C ILE A 106 5.35 42.85 -6.79
N SER A 107 4.20 43.36 -6.35
CA SER A 107 2.87 42.87 -6.77
C SER A 107 2.57 43.08 -8.25
N ARG A 108 3.26 44.03 -8.91
CA ARG A 108 3.17 44.22 -10.37
C ARG A 108 4.05 43.20 -11.09
N PHE A 109 5.20 42.85 -10.52
CA PHE A 109 6.15 41.90 -11.09
C PHE A 109 5.64 40.45 -11.09
N ALA A 110 4.99 39.99 -10.01
CA ALA A 110 4.52 38.61 -9.92
C ALA A 110 3.17 38.49 -9.20
N ARG A 111 2.39 37.45 -9.57
CA ARG A 111 1.05 37.19 -9.02
C ARG A 111 1.07 36.44 -7.68
N ASN A 112 2.08 35.61 -7.46
CA ASN A 112 2.29 34.89 -6.21
C ASN A 112 3.77 34.95 -5.82
N THR A 113 4.04 34.68 -4.56
CA THR A 113 5.36 34.80 -3.93
C THR A 113 6.38 33.81 -4.53
N LEU A 114 5.92 32.61 -4.91
CA LEU A 114 6.74 31.55 -5.54
C LEU A 114 7.25 31.95 -6.93
N ASP A 115 6.37 32.48 -7.78
CA ASP A 115 6.69 32.95 -9.13
C ASP A 115 7.65 34.13 -9.07
N CYS A 116 7.43 35.07 -8.14
CA CYS A 116 8.32 36.20 -7.89
C CYS A 116 9.75 35.72 -7.59
N LEU A 117 9.86 34.82 -6.62
CA LEU A 117 11.12 34.27 -6.17
C LEU A 117 11.82 33.44 -7.26
N LYS A 118 11.05 32.69 -8.07
CA LYS A 118 11.57 31.95 -9.22
C LYS A 118 12.20 32.88 -10.26
N TYR A 119 11.49 33.90 -10.71
CA TYR A 119 11.99 34.81 -11.74
C TYR A 119 13.16 35.66 -11.23
N ILE A 120 13.09 36.18 -10.00
CA ILE A 120 14.20 36.95 -9.43
C ILE A 120 15.48 36.10 -9.33
N ARG A 121 15.38 34.83 -8.91
CA ARG A 121 16.55 33.93 -8.88
C ARG A 121 17.12 33.68 -10.27
N GLN A 122 16.26 33.40 -11.25
CA GLN A 122 16.68 33.19 -12.64
C GLN A 122 17.40 34.41 -13.23
N LEU A 123 16.88 35.62 -12.96
CA LEU A 123 17.48 36.87 -13.40
C LEU A 123 18.79 37.16 -12.66
N LYS A 124 18.84 36.91 -11.34
CA LYS A 124 20.06 37.06 -10.52
C LYS A 124 21.18 36.13 -10.99
N ASP A 125 20.89 34.89 -11.36
CA ASP A 125 21.87 33.94 -11.92
C ASP A 125 22.47 34.43 -13.25
N LYS A 126 21.75 35.30 -13.97
CA LYS A 126 22.19 35.98 -15.20
C LYS A 126 22.76 37.38 -14.94
N ASN A 127 22.92 37.77 -13.67
CA ASN A 127 23.38 39.09 -13.26
C ASN A 127 22.47 40.26 -13.71
N ILE A 128 21.17 39.99 -13.83
CA ILE A 128 20.14 40.97 -14.22
C ILE A 128 19.43 41.47 -12.97
N ALA A 129 19.50 42.78 -12.73
CA ALA A 129 18.88 43.40 -11.56
C ALA A 129 17.40 43.68 -11.79
N VAL A 130 16.55 43.49 -10.79
CA VAL A 130 15.17 43.97 -10.77
C VAL A 130 15.07 45.07 -9.70
N PHE A 131 14.61 46.24 -10.11
CA PHE A 131 14.40 47.38 -9.22
C PHE A 131 12.91 47.61 -8.99
N PHE A 132 12.52 47.55 -7.72
CA PHE A 132 11.17 47.81 -7.25
C PHE A 132 11.09 49.25 -6.74
N GLU A 133 10.38 50.11 -7.46
CA GLU A 133 10.32 51.54 -7.19
C GLU A 133 9.64 51.87 -5.85
N LYS A 134 8.47 51.28 -5.58
CA LYS A 134 7.70 51.53 -4.35
C LYS A 134 8.42 51.05 -3.10
N GLU A 135 9.00 49.86 -3.16
CA GLU A 135 9.72 49.26 -2.03
C GLU A 135 11.16 49.81 -1.91
N ASN A 136 11.66 50.48 -2.95
CA ASN A 136 13.03 50.99 -3.08
C ASN A 136 14.08 49.89 -2.81
N ILE A 137 13.91 48.77 -3.52
CA ILE A 137 14.74 47.56 -3.40
C ILE A 137 15.33 47.22 -4.76
N ASN A 138 16.64 47.00 -4.81
CA ASN A 138 17.31 46.36 -5.94
C ASN A 138 17.61 44.90 -5.59
N THR A 139 17.22 43.93 -6.42
CA THR A 139 17.43 42.50 -6.12
C THR A 139 18.90 42.07 -6.04
N MET A 140 19.83 42.92 -6.49
CA MET A 140 21.27 42.71 -6.36
C MET A 140 21.87 43.27 -5.08
N ASP A 141 21.12 44.07 -4.30
CA ASP A 141 21.57 44.64 -3.04
C ASP A 141 21.22 43.74 -1.82
N SER A 142 21.73 44.11 -0.65
CA SER A 142 21.45 43.38 0.60
C SER A 142 19.98 43.40 1.02
N LYS A 143 19.22 44.44 0.64
CA LYS A 143 17.76 44.50 0.88
C LYS A 143 17.02 43.50 -0.02
N GLY A 144 17.51 43.27 -1.24
CA GLY A 144 17.03 42.25 -2.16
C GLY A 144 17.18 40.83 -1.60
N GLU A 145 18.29 40.54 -0.91
CA GLU A 145 18.48 39.23 -0.25
C GLU A 145 17.53 39.03 0.95
N VAL A 146 17.30 40.07 1.74
CA VAL A 146 16.30 40.05 2.82
C VAL A 146 14.90 39.82 2.24
N LEU A 147 14.54 40.51 1.16
CA LEU A 147 13.26 40.34 0.48
C LEU A 147 13.07 38.90 -0.01
N LEU A 148 14.08 38.34 -0.67
CA LEU A 148 14.07 36.95 -1.15
C LEU A 148 13.91 35.94 -0.01
N THR A 149 14.53 36.22 1.14
CA THR A 149 14.43 35.37 2.34
C THR A 149 13.01 35.41 2.92
N ILE A 150 12.42 36.60 3.05
CA ILE A 150 11.04 36.75 3.53
C ILE A 150 10.05 36.06 2.58
N MET A 151 10.23 36.25 1.27
CA MET A 151 9.41 35.59 0.26
C MET A 151 9.54 34.06 0.32
N ALA A 152 10.76 33.54 0.53
CA ALA A 152 10.97 32.11 0.71
C ALA A 152 10.23 31.57 1.94
N SER A 153 10.30 32.29 3.07
CA SER A 153 9.60 31.93 4.30
C SER A 153 8.08 31.93 4.13
N LEU A 154 7.52 32.95 3.47
CA LEU A 154 6.08 33.02 3.19
C LEU A 154 5.64 31.89 2.25
N ALA A 155 6.39 31.62 1.19
CA ALA A 155 6.10 30.51 0.27
C ALA A 155 6.15 29.14 0.99
N GLN A 156 7.09 28.96 1.91
CA GLN A 156 7.19 27.75 2.72
C GLN A 156 5.98 27.61 3.66
N GLN A 157 5.55 28.70 4.30
CA GLN A 157 4.37 28.73 5.16
C GLN A 157 3.08 28.41 4.40
N GLU A 158 2.88 28.99 3.21
CA GLU A 158 1.73 28.69 2.34
C GLU A 158 1.73 27.21 1.93
N SER A 159 2.87 26.67 1.52
CA SER A 159 2.99 25.26 1.16
C SER A 159 2.68 24.34 2.35
N GLN A 160 3.11 24.70 3.55
CA GLN A 160 2.81 23.96 4.77
C GLN A 160 1.32 24.00 5.09
N SER A 161 0.71 25.20 5.06
CA SER A 161 -0.71 25.42 5.31
C SER A 161 -1.59 24.63 4.31
N LEU A 162 -1.28 24.70 3.01
CA LEU A 162 -1.98 23.93 1.99
C LEU A 162 -1.88 22.42 2.25
N SER A 163 -0.68 21.94 2.56
CA SER A 163 -0.48 20.51 2.87
C SER A 163 -1.28 20.09 4.11
N GLN A 164 -1.37 20.95 5.12
CA GLN A 164 -2.15 20.69 6.33
C GLN A 164 -3.66 20.67 6.04
N ASN A 165 -4.17 21.62 5.25
CA ASN A 165 -5.57 21.66 4.85
C ASN A 165 -5.97 20.44 4.02
N VAL A 166 -5.11 20.01 3.09
CA VAL A 166 -5.33 18.77 2.32
C VAL A 166 -5.33 17.55 3.24
N LYS A 167 -4.43 17.48 4.22
CA LYS A 167 -4.38 16.38 5.19
C LYS A 167 -5.66 16.34 6.04
N LEU A 168 -6.12 17.50 6.54
CA LEU A 168 -7.37 17.62 7.30
C LEU A 168 -8.57 17.21 6.45
N GLY A 169 -8.67 17.70 5.21
CA GLY A 169 -9.76 17.32 4.29
C GLY A 169 -9.77 15.82 3.96
N ILE A 170 -8.61 15.16 3.91
CA ILE A 170 -8.52 13.70 3.80
C ILE A 170 -9.00 13.02 5.09
N GLN A 171 -8.60 13.51 6.27
CA GLN A 171 -9.02 12.95 7.55
C GLN A 171 -10.53 13.08 7.79
N TYR A 172 -11.13 14.24 7.46
CA TYR A 172 -12.58 14.41 7.53
C TYR A 172 -13.31 13.38 6.68
N ARG A 173 -12.86 13.13 5.45
CA ARG A 173 -13.45 12.09 4.60
C ARG A 173 -13.31 10.70 5.20
N TYR A 174 -12.18 10.38 5.82
CA TYR A 174 -12.03 9.10 6.52
C TYR A 174 -12.98 8.98 7.71
N GLN A 175 -13.20 10.05 8.47
CA GLN A 175 -14.16 10.09 9.57
C GLN A 175 -15.61 9.89 9.09
N GLN A 176 -15.94 10.34 7.87
CA GLN A 176 -17.24 10.11 7.23
C GLN A 176 -17.33 8.73 6.56
N GLY A 177 -16.29 7.89 6.66
CA GLY A 177 -16.28 6.58 6.03
C GLY A 177 -16.18 6.61 4.49
N GLU A 178 -15.84 7.75 3.88
CA GLU A 178 -15.73 7.84 2.42
C GLU A 178 -14.50 7.08 1.91
N VAL A 179 -14.74 5.94 1.27
CA VAL A 179 -13.68 5.08 0.76
C VAL A 179 -13.27 5.47 -0.65
N GLN A 180 -12.01 5.91 -0.81
CA GLN A 180 -11.41 6.15 -2.12
C GLN A 180 -10.36 5.10 -2.46
N VAL A 181 -10.74 4.16 -3.32
CA VAL A 181 -9.82 3.15 -3.85
C VAL A 181 -9.38 3.49 -5.27
N ASN A 182 -8.13 3.18 -5.59
CA ASN A 182 -7.64 3.19 -6.97
C ASN A 182 -8.03 1.87 -7.65
N HIS A 183 -8.95 1.92 -8.62
CA HIS A 183 -9.45 0.73 -9.33
C HIS A 183 -8.51 0.27 -10.46
N LYS A 184 -7.62 1.14 -10.97
CA LYS A 184 -6.77 0.81 -12.15
C LYS A 184 -5.81 -0.36 -11.94
N ARG A 185 -5.55 -0.74 -10.68
CA ARG A 185 -4.67 -1.84 -10.30
C ARG A 185 -5.32 -2.71 -9.22
N PHE A 186 -6.64 -2.85 -9.27
CA PHE A 186 -7.41 -3.66 -8.35
C PHE A 186 -8.14 -4.76 -9.12
N LEU A 187 -7.76 -6.02 -8.89
CA LEU A 187 -8.38 -7.16 -9.56
C LEU A 187 -9.81 -7.35 -9.05
N GLY A 188 -10.77 -7.58 -9.96
CA GLY A 188 -12.15 -7.91 -9.60
C GLY A 188 -13.04 -6.73 -9.22
N TYR A 189 -12.51 -5.51 -9.20
CA TYR A 189 -13.29 -4.31 -8.95
C TYR A 189 -12.99 -3.22 -9.99
N THR A 190 -14.05 -2.54 -10.42
CA THR A 190 -13.98 -1.32 -11.23
C THR A 190 -14.74 -0.19 -10.53
N LYS A 191 -14.88 0.96 -11.20
CA LYS A 191 -15.73 2.05 -10.74
C LYS A 191 -16.88 2.32 -11.68
N ASP A 192 -18.01 2.66 -11.11
CA ASP A 192 -19.16 3.19 -11.83
C ASP A 192 -18.98 4.70 -12.14
N GLU A 193 -19.98 5.28 -12.79
CA GLU A 193 -20.04 6.71 -13.11
C GLU A 193 -20.00 7.60 -11.84
N ASN A 194 -20.52 7.09 -10.72
CA ASN A 194 -20.54 7.75 -9.42
C ASN A 194 -19.23 7.58 -8.63
N LYS A 195 -18.21 6.94 -9.23
CA LYS A 195 -16.89 6.65 -8.62
C LYS A 195 -16.93 5.70 -7.43
N GLN A 196 -18.04 4.98 -7.24
CA GLN A 196 -18.21 3.90 -6.27
C GLN A 196 -17.56 2.62 -6.78
N LEU A 197 -17.20 1.73 -5.86
CA LEU A 197 -16.55 0.47 -6.21
C LEU A 197 -17.61 -0.56 -6.60
N VAL A 198 -17.51 -1.10 -7.81
CA VAL A 198 -18.44 -2.13 -8.33
C VAL A 198 -17.66 -3.35 -8.80
N ILE A 199 -18.27 -4.53 -8.69
CA ILE A 199 -17.62 -5.79 -9.02
C ILE A 199 -17.41 -5.88 -10.55
N ASP A 200 -16.18 -6.22 -10.95
CA ASP A 200 -15.87 -6.67 -12.31
C ASP A 200 -16.00 -8.20 -12.37
N PRO A 201 -17.00 -8.76 -13.08
CA PRO A 201 -17.28 -10.19 -13.07
C PRO A 201 -16.10 -11.06 -13.49
N GLU A 202 -15.31 -10.63 -14.48
CA GLU A 202 -14.19 -11.41 -14.99
C GLU A 202 -13.03 -11.45 -14.00
N GLY A 203 -12.63 -10.28 -13.47
CA GLY A 203 -11.63 -10.23 -12.40
C GLY A 203 -12.09 -10.94 -11.12
N ALA A 204 -13.39 -10.88 -10.78
CA ALA A 204 -13.95 -11.51 -9.59
C ALA A 204 -13.88 -13.04 -9.65
N LYS A 205 -14.08 -13.65 -10.82
CA LYS A 205 -13.88 -15.10 -11.03
C LYS A 205 -12.44 -15.52 -10.70
N VAL A 206 -11.45 -14.71 -11.13
CA VAL A 206 -10.04 -14.97 -10.84
C VAL A 206 -9.76 -14.88 -9.33
N VAL A 207 -10.32 -13.86 -8.65
CA VAL A 207 -10.20 -13.73 -7.19
C VAL A 207 -10.81 -14.93 -6.48
N LYS A 208 -12.03 -15.33 -6.83
CA LYS A 208 -12.70 -16.52 -6.25
C LYS A 208 -11.88 -17.79 -6.46
N ARG A 209 -11.30 -17.97 -7.65
CA ARG A 209 -10.39 -19.08 -7.96
C ARG A 209 -9.15 -19.08 -7.07
N ILE A 210 -8.50 -17.93 -6.86
CA ILE A 210 -7.32 -17.81 -5.99
C ILE A 210 -7.64 -18.24 -4.56
N TYR A 211 -8.77 -17.78 -4.01
CA TYR A 211 -9.22 -18.16 -2.67
C TYR A 211 -9.49 -19.67 -2.57
N ARG A 212 -10.23 -20.22 -3.56
CA ARG A 212 -10.54 -21.66 -3.62
C ARG A 212 -9.29 -22.52 -3.68
N GLU A 213 -8.40 -22.29 -4.65
CA GLU A 213 -7.19 -23.10 -4.82
C GLU A 213 -6.27 -23.03 -3.59
N TYR A 214 -6.23 -21.87 -2.92
CA TYR A 214 -5.47 -21.72 -1.68
C TYR A 214 -6.03 -22.58 -0.55
N LEU A 215 -7.35 -22.58 -0.35
CA LEU A 215 -8.05 -23.41 0.64
C LEU A 215 -7.99 -24.91 0.30
N GLU A 216 -7.95 -25.27 -0.99
CA GLU A 216 -7.71 -26.65 -1.46
C GLU A 216 -6.25 -27.12 -1.22
N GLY A 217 -5.40 -26.25 -0.69
CA GLY A 217 -4.05 -26.62 -0.26
C GLY A 217 -2.95 -26.23 -1.25
N ALA A 218 -3.24 -25.52 -2.34
CA ALA A 218 -2.21 -25.08 -3.27
C ALA A 218 -1.30 -24.02 -2.62
N SER A 219 -0.01 -24.05 -2.95
CA SER A 219 0.91 -22.96 -2.61
C SER A 219 0.67 -21.75 -3.50
N LEU A 220 1.05 -20.57 -3.00
CA LEU A 220 1.05 -19.34 -3.79
C LEU A 220 1.85 -19.47 -5.11
N LEU A 221 2.89 -20.31 -5.13
CA LEU A 221 3.66 -20.56 -6.35
C LEU A 221 2.92 -21.47 -7.33
N GLN A 222 2.22 -22.49 -6.86
CA GLN A 222 1.38 -23.35 -7.71
C GLN A 222 0.22 -22.55 -8.32
N ILE A 223 -0.46 -21.73 -7.51
CA ILE A 223 -1.54 -20.85 -7.97
C ILE A 223 -1.00 -19.87 -9.02
N ALA A 224 0.15 -19.22 -8.76
CA ALA A 224 0.78 -18.33 -9.72
C ALA A 224 1.05 -19.01 -11.05
N ARG A 225 1.64 -20.21 -11.04
CA ARG A 225 1.92 -20.97 -12.27
C ARG A 225 0.65 -21.41 -13.00
N GLY A 226 -0.41 -21.78 -12.26
CA GLY A 226 -1.70 -22.12 -12.86
C GLY A 226 -2.30 -20.92 -13.59
N LEU A 227 -2.33 -19.75 -12.95
CA LEU A 227 -2.82 -18.51 -13.57
C LEU A 227 -1.96 -18.09 -14.78
N GLU A 228 -0.63 -18.26 -14.70
CA GLU A 228 0.29 -18.01 -15.82
C GLU A 228 0.06 -18.96 -17.00
N ALA A 229 -0.17 -20.25 -16.72
CA ALA A 229 -0.44 -21.26 -17.74
C ALA A 229 -1.77 -20.99 -18.49
N ASP A 230 -2.76 -20.48 -17.77
CA ASP A 230 -4.06 -20.12 -18.33
C ASP A 230 -4.06 -18.74 -19.03
N GLY A 231 -2.90 -18.07 -19.11
CA GLY A 231 -2.75 -16.78 -19.78
C GLY A 231 -3.40 -15.60 -19.05
N ILE A 232 -3.76 -15.76 -17.78
CA ILE A 232 -4.45 -14.73 -17.00
C ILE A 232 -3.46 -13.65 -16.59
N LEU A 233 -3.75 -12.39 -16.93
CA LEU A 233 -2.90 -11.25 -16.55
C LEU A 233 -3.21 -10.76 -15.13
N THR A 234 -2.19 -10.23 -14.45
CA THR A 234 -2.34 -9.52 -13.17
C THR A 234 -3.14 -8.22 -13.36
N ALA A 235 -3.67 -7.65 -12.27
CA ALA A 235 -4.36 -6.34 -12.29
C ALA A 235 -3.52 -5.17 -12.83
N ALA A 236 -2.19 -5.33 -12.93
CA ALA A 236 -1.29 -4.36 -13.53
C ALA A 236 -0.96 -4.65 -15.01
N GLY A 237 -1.65 -5.61 -15.63
CA GLY A 237 -1.42 -6.03 -17.03
C GLY A 237 -0.15 -6.86 -17.24
N LYS A 238 0.44 -7.42 -16.18
CA LYS A 238 1.64 -8.26 -16.31
C LYS A 238 1.28 -9.73 -16.38
N ALA A 239 1.95 -10.48 -17.26
CA ALA A 239 1.78 -11.93 -17.37
C ALA A 239 2.36 -12.70 -16.18
N LYS A 240 3.44 -12.20 -15.57
CA LYS A 240 4.11 -12.88 -14.44
C LYS A 240 3.40 -12.63 -13.10
N TRP A 241 2.98 -13.70 -12.45
CA TRP A 241 2.36 -13.72 -11.12
C TRP A 241 3.42 -13.93 -10.03
N ARG A 242 3.55 -12.95 -9.14
CA ARG A 242 4.45 -13.06 -7.99
C ARG A 242 3.66 -13.59 -6.78
N PRO A 243 4.23 -14.52 -5.98
CA PRO A 243 3.58 -15.01 -4.76
C PRO A 243 3.19 -13.88 -3.78
N GLU A 244 3.99 -12.82 -3.70
CA GLU A 244 3.68 -11.64 -2.86
C GLU A 244 2.39 -10.93 -3.31
N THR A 245 2.10 -10.91 -4.61
CA THR A 245 0.85 -10.32 -5.14
C THR A 245 -0.35 -11.16 -4.73
N LEU A 246 -0.26 -12.48 -4.83
CA LEU A 246 -1.31 -13.39 -4.38
C LEU A 246 -1.52 -13.29 -2.87
N LYS A 247 -0.44 -13.22 -2.09
CA LYS A 247 -0.52 -12.98 -0.64
C LYS A 247 -1.28 -11.69 -0.32
N LYS A 248 -0.98 -10.59 -1.02
CA LYS A 248 -1.71 -9.33 -0.85
C LYS A 248 -3.19 -9.45 -1.22
N ILE A 249 -3.54 -10.26 -2.22
CA ILE A 249 -4.93 -10.51 -2.60
C ILE A 249 -5.68 -11.25 -1.49
N LEU A 250 -5.06 -12.31 -0.96
CA LEU A 250 -5.63 -13.13 0.13
C LEU A 250 -5.77 -12.38 1.46
N GLN A 251 -5.00 -11.31 1.69
CA GLN A 251 -5.02 -10.52 2.94
C GLN A 251 -5.79 -9.21 2.84
N ASN A 252 -6.31 -8.85 1.67
CA ASN A 252 -6.93 -7.54 1.46
C ASN A 252 -8.39 -7.56 1.91
N GLU A 253 -8.69 -6.80 2.96
CA GLU A 253 -10.02 -6.65 3.55
C GLU A 253 -11.07 -6.14 2.55
N LYS A 254 -10.66 -5.52 1.45
CA LYS A 254 -11.60 -5.03 0.43
C LYS A 254 -12.35 -6.15 -0.28
N TYR A 255 -11.81 -7.36 -0.35
CA TYR A 255 -12.54 -8.46 -0.98
C TYR A 255 -13.75 -8.93 -0.18
N ILE A 256 -13.82 -8.60 1.11
CA ILE A 256 -14.98 -8.84 1.98
C ILE A 256 -15.88 -7.61 2.14
N GLY A 257 -15.68 -6.56 1.32
CA GLY A 257 -16.47 -5.34 1.36
C GLY A 257 -16.00 -4.30 2.38
N ASP A 258 -14.98 -4.61 3.20
CA ASP A 258 -14.46 -3.70 4.21
C ASP A 258 -13.33 -2.81 3.67
N ALA A 259 -13.01 -1.71 4.37
CA ALA A 259 -11.89 -0.86 4.01
C ALA A 259 -11.16 -0.31 5.23
N LEU A 260 -9.87 -0.61 5.34
CA LEU A 260 -8.99 0.05 6.30
C LEU A 260 -8.33 1.27 5.65
N LEU A 261 -8.71 2.45 6.12
CA LEU A 261 -8.24 3.77 5.67
C LEU A 261 -7.02 4.22 6.47
N GLN A 262 -6.26 5.16 5.89
CA GLN A 262 -5.06 5.73 6.52
C GLN A 262 -3.95 4.71 6.88
N LYS A 263 -3.82 3.62 6.10
CA LYS A 263 -2.70 2.65 6.20
C LYS A 263 -1.30 3.29 6.04
N THR A 264 -1.23 4.46 5.43
CA THR A 264 -0.01 5.26 5.26
C THR A 264 -0.33 6.73 5.43
N TYR A 265 0.64 7.53 5.86
CA TYR A 265 0.50 8.98 5.98
C TYR A 265 1.78 9.69 5.53
N THR A 266 1.66 10.98 5.20
CA THR A 266 2.78 11.83 4.82
C THR A 266 3.43 12.40 6.08
N VAL A 267 4.73 12.13 6.27
CA VAL A 267 5.52 12.61 7.43
C VAL A 267 6.07 14.01 7.21
N ASP A 268 6.51 14.29 5.99
CA ASP A 268 7.18 15.54 5.64
C ASP A 268 6.49 16.16 4.42
N PHE A 269 6.09 17.41 4.57
CA PHE A 269 5.42 18.17 3.53
C PHE A 269 6.37 18.63 2.42
N LEU A 270 7.67 18.80 2.71
CA LEU A 270 8.68 19.15 1.71
C LEU A 270 8.99 17.96 0.79
N SER A 271 9.45 16.85 1.36
CA SER A 271 9.81 15.66 0.59
C SER A 271 8.61 14.84 0.11
N LYS A 272 7.40 15.13 0.62
CA LYS A 272 6.16 14.34 0.41
C LYS A 272 6.35 12.86 0.73
N LYS A 273 7.30 12.53 1.61
CA LYS A 273 7.62 11.17 2.00
C LYS A 273 6.43 10.56 2.73
N ARG A 274 5.98 9.40 2.25
CA ARG A 274 4.91 8.60 2.89
C ARG A 274 5.50 7.40 3.60
N VAL A 275 4.99 7.12 4.80
CA VAL A 275 5.38 5.96 5.61
C VAL A 275 4.16 5.14 5.97
N LYS A 276 4.38 3.86 6.32
CA LYS A 276 3.33 3.00 6.87
C LYS A 276 2.89 3.55 8.22
N ASN A 277 1.58 3.56 8.43
CA ASN A 277 1.02 3.96 9.70
C ASN A 277 0.99 2.75 10.65
N ASN A 278 1.83 2.79 11.68
CA ASN A 278 1.91 1.75 12.72
C ASN A 278 1.31 2.25 14.05
N GLY A 279 0.26 3.08 13.99
CA GLY A 279 -0.39 3.65 15.19
C GLY A 279 0.00 5.10 15.50
N ILE A 280 0.79 5.75 14.65
CA ILE A 280 1.23 7.15 14.86
C ILE A 280 0.07 8.13 14.61
N VAL A 281 -0.85 7.77 13.71
CA VAL A 281 -2.06 8.54 13.42
C VAL A 281 -3.26 7.61 13.39
N PRO A 282 -4.50 8.11 13.63
CA PRO A 282 -5.70 7.27 13.60
C PRO A 282 -5.84 6.49 12.29
N GLN A 283 -6.36 5.27 12.40
CA GLN A 283 -6.83 4.46 11.28
C GLN A 283 -8.33 4.28 11.39
N TYR A 284 -9.01 4.28 10.25
CA TYR A 284 -10.47 4.18 10.19
C TYR A 284 -10.82 2.89 9.46
N TYR A 285 -11.53 1.99 10.15
CA TYR A 285 -12.03 0.76 9.58
C TYR A 285 -13.49 0.98 9.23
N VAL A 286 -13.84 0.79 7.96
CA VAL A 286 -15.21 0.96 7.44
C VAL A 286 -15.71 -0.41 7.04
N GLU A 287 -16.72 -0.91 7.75
CA GLU A 287 -17.40 -2.17 7.43
C GLU A 287 -18.40 -1.96 6.29
N ASN A 288 -18.59 -2.99 5.45
CA ASN A 288 -19.60 -2.99 4.38
C ASN A 288 -19.56 -1.76 3.46
N SER A 289 -18.35 -1.26 3.17
CA SER A 289 -18.14 -0.10 2.31
C SER A 289 -18.61 -0.32 0.87
N HIS A 290 -18.60 -1.56 0.38
CA HIS A 290 -18.95 -1.92 -0.99
C HIS A 290 -19.30 -3.42 -1.07
N GLU A 291 -19.83 -3.84 -2.21
CA GLU A 291 -20.24 -5.23 -2.41
C GLU A 291 -19.05 -6.21 -2.30
N PRO A 292 -19.13 -7.25 -1.46
CA PRO A 292 -18.05 -8.22 -1.27
C PRO A 292 -17.96 -9.21 -2.45
N ILE A 293 -16.73 -9.54 -2.87
CA ILE A 293 -16.48 -10.64 -3.83
C ILE A 293 -16.41 -11.99 -3.09
N ILE A 294 -15.85 -11.98 -1.88
CA ILE A 294 -15.62 -13.15 -1.04
C ILE A 294 -16.43 -13.00 0.25
N PRO A 295 -17.22 -14.01 0.64
CA PRO A 295 -17.86 -14.07 1.96
C PRO A 295 -16.84 -13.92 3.10
N ARG A 296 -17.24 -13.25 4.18
CA ARG A 296 -16.35 -13.00 5.34
C ARG A 296 -15.78 -14.31 5.91
N GLU A 297 -16.61 -15.34 6.00
CA GLU A 297 -16.23 -16.71 6.42
C GLU A 297 -15.03 -17.27 5.64
N LEU A 298 -15.12 -17.26 4.31
CA LEU A 298 -14.06 -17.80 3.44
C LEU A 298 -12.76 -17.00 3.58
N PHE A 299 -12.85 -15.67 3.77
CA PHE A 299 -11.67 -14.84 4.01
C PHE A 299 -10.98 -15.17 5.33
N MET A 300 -11.77 -15.40 6.38
CA MET A 300 -11.26 -15.75 7.70
C MET A 300 -10.61 -17.13 7.69
N GLN A 301 -11.21 -18.13 7.04
CA GLN A 301 -10.58 -19.45 6.82
C GLN A 301 -9.23 -19.33 6.10
N VAL A 302 -9.12 -18.43 5.11
CA VAL A 302 -7.83 -18.16 4.45
C VAL A 302 -6.82 -17.56 5.42
N GLN A 303 -7.24 -16.62 6.29
CA GLN A 303 -6.32 -16.04 7.28
C GLN A 303 -5.84 -17.10 8.29
N GLU A 304 -6.75 -17.93 8.79
CA GLU A 304 -6.44 -19.07 9.67
C GLU A 304 -5.43 -20.02 9.01
N GLU A 305 -5.70 -20.43 7.76
CA GLU A 305 -4.81 -21.31 7.01
C GLU A 305 -3.44 -20.66 6.75
N MET A 306 -3.39 -19.35 6.51
CA MET A 306 -2.13 -18.60 6.42
C MET A 306 -1.34 -18.64 7.73
N VAL A 307 -2.01 -18.46 8.87
CA VAL A 307 -1.39 -18.53 10.21
C VAL A 307 -0.91 -19.94 10.49
N ARG A 308 -1.72 -20.97 10.23
CA ARG A 308 -1.38 -22.38 10.39
C ARG A 308 -0.13 -22.76 9.59
N ARG A 309 -0.09 -22.43 8.30
CA ARG A 309 1.08 -22.69 7.44
C ARG A 309 2.33 -21.93 7.90
N ALA A 310 2.18 -20.72 8.45
CA ALA A 310 3.29 -19.90 8.93
C ALA A 310 3.84 -20.36 10.29
N ASN A 311 3.00 -21.00 11.10
CA ASN A 311 3.31 -21.42 12.48
C ASN A 311 3.39 -22.94 12.66
N LEU A 312 3.56 -23.70 11.58
CA LEU A 312 3.79 -25.14 11.64
C LEU A 312 5.00 -25.44 12.55
N ARG A 313 4.78 -26.19 13.63
CA ARG A 313 5.80 -26.62 14.59
C ARG A 313 5.76 -28.13 14.75
N GLY A 314 6.89 -28.75 15.07
CA GLY A 314 6.99 -30.20 15.27
C GLY A 314 8.21 -30.62 16.09
N GLY A 315 8.16 -31.83 16.63
CA GLY A 315 9.24 -32.48 17.39
C GLY A 315 9.34 -32.01 18.85
N LYS A 316 10.22 -32.68 19.61
CA LYS A 316 10.53 -32.30 21.00
C LYS A 316 11.10 -30.87 21.02
N GLY A 317 10.37 -29.93 21.62
CA GLY A 317 10.74 -28.50 21.69
C GLY A 317 10.06 -27.58 20.67
N GLY A 318 9.15 -28.09 19.83
CA GLY A 318 8.28 -27.26 18.99
C GLY A 318 9.02 -26.45 17.92
N LYS A 319 10.00 -27.06 17.25
CA LYS A 319 10.80 -26.39 16.20
C LYS A 319 9.91 -25.97 15.04
N LYS A 320 10.15 -24.77 14.51
CA LYS A 320 9.43 -24.24 13.36
C LYS A 320 9.74 -25.07 12.10
N ARG A 321 8.70 -25.51 11.40
CA ARG A 321 8.77 -26.28 10.16
C ARG A 321 8.26 -25.45 8.99
N VAL A 322 8.73 -25.78 7.79
CA VAL A 322 8.30 -25.14 6.54
C VAL A 322 7.18 -25.96 5.93
N TYR A 323 6.03 -25.33 5.70
CA TYR A 323 4.93 -25.96 4.99
C TYR A 323 5.30 -26.23 3.53
N SER A 324 4.97 -27.43 3.04
CA SER A 324 5.13 -27.81 1.64
C SER A 324 3.81 -28.36 1.11
N SER A 325 3.32 -27.78 0.03
CA SER A 325 2.15 -28.28 -0.70
C SER A 325 2.53 -29.10 -1.93
N LYS A 326 3.77 -29.60 -2.04
CA LYS A 326 4.21 -30.32 -3.24
C LYS A 326 3.45 -31.63 -3.44
N TYR A 327 3.17 -32.34 -2.35
CA TYR A 327 2.40 -33.59 -2.33
C TYR A 327 1.31 -33.46 -1.26
N ALA A 328 0.13 -34.06 -1.46
CA ALA A 328 -0.99 -33.98 -0.53
C ALA A 328 -0.63 -34.39 0.92
N LEU A 329 0.19 -35.44 1.10
CA LEU A 329 0.62 -35.93 2.42
C LEU A 329 1.74 -35.08 3.07
N SER A 330 2.28 -34.08 2.36
CA SER A 330 3.32 -33.22 2.93
C SER A 330 2.73 -32.34 4.03
N SER A 331 3.43 -32.24 5.16
CA SER A 331 3.03 -31.39 6.30
C SER A 331 1.72 -31.79 7.01
N ILE A 332 1.12 -32.94 6.68
CA ILE A 332 -0.03 -33.53 7.39
C ILE A 332 0.26 -34.91 7.99
N VAL A 333 1.40 -35.51 7.67
CA VAL A 333 1.84 -36.79 8.26
C VAL A 333 2.75 -36.52 9.46
N TYR A 334 2.38 -37.06 10.62
CA TYR A 334 3.01 -36.86 11.92
C TYR A 334 3.53 -38.17 12.51
N CYS A 335 4.52 -38.04 13.38
CA CYS A 335 5.12 -39.14 14.12
C CYS A 335 4.43 -39.32 15.47
N GLY A 336 3.85 -40.51 15.70
CA GLY A 336 3.23 -40.87 16.98
C GLY A 336 4.23 -40.91 18.15
N HIS A 337 5.53 -41.11 17.89
CA HIS A 337 6.54 -41.19 18.94
C HIS A 337 7.08 -39.81 19.40
N CYS A 338 7.25 -38.84 18.50
CA CYS A 338 7.89 -37.55 18.84
C CYS A 338 7.09 -36.31 18.44
N GLY A 339 5.94 -36.50 17.78
CA GLY A 339 5.07 -35.41 17.32
C GLY A 339 5.62 -34.56 16.17
N ASP A 340 6.79 -34.89 15.61
CA ASP A 340 7.33 -34.21 14.43
C ASP A 340 6.69 -34.71 13.13
N ILE A 341 6.83 -33.94 12.07
CA ILE A 341 6.31 -34.31 10.75
C ILE A 341 7.18 -35.38 10.07
N TYR A 342 6.59 -36.19 9.21
CA TYR A 342 7.30 -37.01 8.26
C TYR A 342 7.61 -36.22 6.98
N ARG A 343 8.76 -36.51 6.38
CA ARG A 343 9.21 -35.94 5.10
C ARG A 343 9.44 -37.05 4.10
N ARG A 344 8.95 -36.82 2.88
CA ARG A 344 9.23 -37.64 1.70
C ARG A 344 10.70 -37.49 1.29
N VAL A 345 11.40 -38.61 1.14
CA VAL A 345 12.83 -38.67 0.78
C VAL A 345 13.02 -39.68 -0.35
N HIS A 346 13.87 -39.34 -1.31
CA HIS A 346 14.36 -40.30 -2.28
C HIS A 346 15.41 -41.19 -1.62
N TRP A 347 15.10 -42.48 -1.48
CA TRP A 347 15.98 -43.46 -0.90
C TRP A 347 16.65 -44.25 -2.01
N ASN A 348 17.98 -44.39 -1.92
CA ASN A 348 18.74 -45.27 -2.79
C ASN A 348 19.48 -46.25 -1.92
N ASN A 349 19.08 -47.52 -1.97
CA ASN A 349 19.77 -48.60 -1.30
C ASN A 349 20.28 -49.60 -2.32
N ARG A 350 21.60 -49.74 -2.44
CA ARG A 350 22.27 -50.73 -3.32
C ARG A 350 21.74 -50.71 -4.78
N GLY A 351 21.39 -49.53 -5.30
CA GLY A 351 20.91 -49.35 -6.67
C GLY A 351 19.39 -49.39 -6.82
N TYR A 352 18.65 -49.83 -5.81
CA TYR A 352 17.18 -49.75 -5.79
C TYR A 352 16.74 -48.37 -5.32
N LYS A 353 16.06 -47.64 -6.20
CA LYS A 353 15.49 -46.31 -5.92
C LYS A 353 14.06 -46.50 -5.45
N SER A 354 13.78 -46.13 -4.21
CA SER A 354 12.42 -46.07 -3.68
C SER A 354 12.13 -44.70 -3.07
N ILE A 355 10.86 -44.38 -2.90
CA ILE A 355 10.45 -43.20 -2.15
C ILE A 355 9.93 -43.66 -0.79
N VAL A 356 10.49 -43.04 0.25
CA VAL A 356 10.13 -43.34 1.63
C VAL A 356 9.80 -42.07 2.39
N TRP A 357 9.02 -42.22 3.45
CA TRP A 357 8.68 -41.19 4.40
C TRP A 357 9.44 -41.46 5.70
N ARG A 358 10.16 -40.44 6.20
CA ARG A 358 10.90 -40.52 7.46
C ARG A 358 10.60 -39.34 8.35
N CYS A 359 10.52 -39.60 9.65
CA CYS A 359 10.40 -38.56 10.68
C CYS A 359 11.53 -37.52 10.54
N VAL A 360 11.18 -36.22 10.51
CA VAL A 360 12.14 -35.14 10.30
C VAL A 360 13.15 -35.03 11.44
N SER A 361 12.75 -35.28 12.69
CA SER A 361 13.68 -35.33 13.82
C SER A 361 14.81 -36.34 13.57
N ARG A 362 14.51 -37.51 12.98
CA ARG A 362 15.53 -38.52 12.61
C ARG A 362 16.42 -38.11 11.44
N LEU A 363 15.94 -37.22 10.57
CA LEU A 363 16.69 -36.75 9.39
C LEU A 363 17.62 -35.58 9.72
N GLU A 364 17.17 -34.65 10.56
CA GLU A 364 17.87 -33.38 10.81
C GLU A 364 18.63 -33.37 12.14
N GLU A 365 18.17 -34.10 13.16
CA GLU A 365 18.80 -34.08 14.49
C GLU A 365 19.84 -35.20 14.60
N LYS A 366 21.11 -34.81 14.71
CA LYS A 366 22.20 -35.73 15.01
C LYS A 366 21.97 -36.32 16.41
N GLY A 367 21.84 -37.65 16.51
CA GLY A 367 21.59 -38.34 17.77
C GLY A 367 20.12 -38.34 18.23
N SER A 368 19.16 -38.15 17.32
CA SER A 368 17.73 -38.22 17.64
C SER A 368 17.37 -39.52 18.37
N GLU A 369 16.67 -39.41 19.49
CA GLU A 369 16.10 -40.55 20.26
C GLU A 369 14.86 -41.16 19.58
N CYS A 370 14.37 -40.57 18.50
CA CYS A 370 13.15 -41.03 17.84
C CYS A 370 13.40 -42.34 17.08
N MET A 371 12.69 -43.40 17.46
CA MET A 371 12.78 -44.73 16.84
C MET A 371 11.72 -44.98 15.76
N ALA A 372 10.92 -43.96 15.42
CA ALA A 372 9.79 -44.11 14.51
C ALA A 372 10.16 -44.72 13.15
N PRO A 373 9.33 -45.60 12.58
CA PRO A 373 9.67 -46.40 11.41
C PRO A 373 9.89 -45.57 10.15
N THR A 374 10.51 -46.18 9.14
CA THR A 374 10.58 -45.62 7.78
C THR A 374 9.53 -46.32 6.94
N ILE A 375 8.59 -45.56 6.36
CA ILE A 375 7.45 -46.11 5.63
C ILE A 375 7.61 -45.86 4.14
N ASN A 376 7.31 -46.87 3.31
CA ASN A 376 7.30 -46.72 1.86
C ASN A 376 6.10 -45.86 1.41
N GLU A 377 6.28 -45.05 0.37
CA GLU A 377 5.20 -44.20 -0.16
C GLU A 377 3.96 -45.00 -0.57
N GLU A 378 4.14 -46.15 -1.22
CA GLU A 378 3.05 -47.04 -1.62
C GLU A 378 2.24 -47.56 -0.42
N THR A 379 2.91 -47.96 0.67
CA THR A 379 2.25 -48.41 1.90
C THR A 379 1.41 -47.29 2.52
N LEU A 380 1.98 -46.08 2.60
CA LEU A 380 1.29 -44.92 3.15
C LEU A 380 0.08 -44.52 2.30
N GLN A 381 0.22 -44.52 0.97
CA GLN A 381 -0.86 -44.22 0.04
C GLN A 381 -1.97 -45.28 0.12
N THR A 382 -1.60 -46.56 0.15
CA THR A 382 -2.57 -47.67 0.25
C THR A 382 -3.35 -47.61 1.55
N ALA A 383 -2.69 -47.35 2.68
CA ALA A 383 -3.37 -47.18 3.96
C ALA A 383 -4.36 -46.00 3.95
N VAL A 384 -3.97 -44.89 3.33
CA VAL A 384 -4.85 -43.73 3.16
C VAL A 384 -6.07 -44.06 2.29
N VAL A 385 -5.87 -44.77 1.17
CA VAL A 385 -6.98 -45.22 0.30
C VAL A 385 -7.90 -46.17 1.05
N LYS A 386 -7.36 -47.13 1.81
CA LYS A 386 -8.14 -48.04 2.66
C LYS A 386 -8.99 -47.28 3.67
N ALA A 387 -8.41 -46.31 4.39
CA ALA A 387 -9.15 -45.50 5.34
C ALA A 387 -10.30 -44.71 4.65
N ILE A 388 -10.06 -44.15 3.46
CA ILE A 388 -11.11 -43.46 2.70
C ILE A 388 -12.21 -44.45 2.26
N ASN A 389 -11.86 -45.65 1.81
CA ASN A 389 -12.82 -46.67 1.41
C ASN A 389 -13.65 -47.21 2.59
N GLU A 390 -13.04 -47.40 3.77
CA GLU A 390 -13.76 -47.79 4.99
C GLU A 390 -14.78 -46.72 5.40
N LEU A 391 -14.40 -45.44 5.26
CA LEU A 391 -15.32 -44.32 5.48
C LEU A 391 -16.45 -44.28 4.44
N LEU A 392 -16.13 -44.56 3.16
CA LEU A 392 -17.12 -44.64 2.09
C LEU A 392 -18.05 -45.85 2.21
N ALA A 393 -17.61 -46.95 2.82
CA ALA A 393 -18.44 -48.13 3.08
C ALA A 393 -19.43 -47.89 4.24
N ASN A 394 -19.01 -47.15 5.27
CA ASN A 394 -19.81 -46.86 6.46
C ASN A 394 -20.35 -45.43 6.48
N LYS A 395 -21.04 -45.01 5.41
CA LYS A 395 -21.55 -43.63 5.25
C LYS A 395 -22.54 -43.20 6.32
N GLU A 396 -23.42 -44.09 6.77
CA GLU A 396 -24.53 -43.74 7.68
C GLU A 396 -24.05 -43.31 9.09
N PRO A 397 -23.20 -44.07 9.80
CA PRO A 397 -22.60 -43.60 11.06
C PRO A 397 -21.79 -42.32 10.88
N PHE A 398 -21.07 -42.20 9.76
CA PHE A 398 -20.25 -41.05 9.40
C PHE A 398 -21.09 -39.78 9.22
N LEU A 399 -22.16 -39.83 8.43
CA LEU A 399 -23.11 -38.73 8.22
C LEU A 399 -23.82 -38.35 9.53
N SER A 400 -24.18 -39.33 10.36
CA SER A 400 -24.82 -39.07 11.65
C SER A 400 -23.87 -38.38 12.65
N THR A 401 -22.58 -38.75 12.64
CA THR A 401 -21.55 -38.11 13.48
C THR A 401 -21.25 -36.71 12.98
N LEU A 402 -21.20 -36.52 11.66
CA LEU A 402 -21.12 -35.20 11.05
C LEU A 402 -22.31 -34.32 11.44
N GLN A 403 -23.53 -34.83 11.35
CA GLN A 403 -24.75 -34.11 11.74
C GLN A 403 -24.77 -33.78 13.25
N LYS A 404 -24.22 -34.65 14.10
CA LYS A 404 -24.05 -34.38 15.53
C LYS A 404 -22.98 -33.33 15.79
N ASN A 405 -21.82 -33.42 15.13
CA ASN A 405 -20.74 -32.43 15.24
C ASN A 405 -21.18 -31.06 14.73
N ILE A 406 -21.97 -31.05 13.64
CA ILE A 406 -22.80 -29.93 13.21
C ILE A 406 -23.60 -29.47 14.43
N ALA A 407 -24.60 -30.23 14.92
CA ALA A 407 -25.51 -29.86 16.02
C ALA A 407 -24.83 -29.35 17.31
N THR A 408 -23.73 -29.95 17.78
CA THR A 408 -22.97 -29.46 18.95
C THR A 408 -22.27 -28.13 18.73
N VAL A 409 -21.97 -27.78 17.49
CA VAL A 409 -21.49 -26.44 17.10
C VAL A 409 -22.65 -25.42 16.99
N PHE A 410 -23.92 -25.85 16.98
CA PHE A 410 -25.13 -24.99 16.90
C PHE A 410 -25.68 -24.54 18.26
N ASN A 411 -25.01 -24.70 19.40
CA ASN A 411 -25.51 -24.04 20.61
C ASN A 411 -25.35 -22.51 20.48
N GLU A 412 -26.51 -21.86 20.45
CA GLU A 412 -26.84 -20.51 19.96
C GLU A 412 -26.32 -19.32 20.81
N GLU A 413 -25.11 -19.36 21.38
CA GLU A 413 -24.71 -18.32 22.37
C GLU A 413 -23.82 -17.18 21.84
N ASN A 414 -23.33 -17.18 20.59
CA ASN A 414 -22.27 -16.24 20.19
C ASN A 414 -22.63 -15.09 19.25
N ASP A 415 -23.75 -15.12 18.52
CA ASP A 415 -24.14 -13.96 17.69
C ASP A 415 -24.48 -12.74 18.57
N ASN A 416 -25.05 -12.99 19.76
CA ASN A 416 -25.28 -11.97 20.78
C ASN A 416 -23.96 -11.36 21.28
N ALA A 417 -22.89 -12.15 21.45
CA ALA A 417 -21.61 -11.65 21.92
C ALA A 417 -20.96 -10.64 20.95
N THR A 418 -21.04 -10.87 19.64
CA THR A 418 -20.56 -9.90 18.64
C THR A 418 -21.42 -8.64 18.57
N ASN A 419 -22.74 -8.77 18.67
CA ASN A 419 -23.67 -7.63 18.67
C ASN A 419 -23.52 -6.74 19.92
N ASP A 420 -23.27 -7.36 21.07
CA ASP A 420 -23.00 -6.66 22.34
C ASP A 420 -21.67 -5.89 22.28
N ILE A 421 -20.64 -6.48 21.67
CA ILE A 421 -19.35 -5.80 21.44
C ILE A 421 -19.53 -4.62 20.48
N ASP A 422 -20.33 -4.76 19.42
CA ASP A 422 -20.59 -3.69 18.47
C ASP A 422 -21.33 -2.51 19.09
N SER A 423 -22.36 -2.78 19.88
CA SER A 423 -23.09 -1.75 20.63
C SER A 423 -22.15 -0.98 21.57
N LYS A 424 -21.25 -1.69 22.25
CA LYS A 424 -20.27 -1.09 23.17
C LYS A 424 -19.18 -0.31 22.44
N LEU A 425 -18.75 -0.77 21.27
CA LEU A 425 -17.81 -0.06 20.40
C LEU A 425 -18.42 1.25 19.88
N GLU A 426 -19.68 1.26 19.49
CA GLU A 426 -20.37 2.49 19.08
C GLU A 426 -20.44 3.51 20.23
N GLU A 427 -20.81 3.07 21.43
CA GLU A 427 -20.87 3.93 22.62
C GLU A 427 -19.51 4.54 22.95
N LEU A 428 -18.45 3.72 23.00
CA LEU A 428 -17.09 4.20 23.27
C LEU A 428 -16.56 5.10 22.15
N GLN A 429 -16.93 4.85 20.89
CA GLN A 429 -16.58 5.75 19.78
C GLN A 429 -17.24 7.11 19.91
N GLN A 430 -18.51 7.16 20.34
CA GLN A 430 -19.19 8.42 20.63
C GLN A 430 -18.54 9.16 21.81
N GLN A 431 -18.20 8.45 22.88
CA GLN A 431 -17.48 9.03 24.02
C GLN A 431 -16.11 9.59 23.60
N LEU A 432 -15.36 8.86 22.78
CA LEU A 432 -14.07 9.30 22.26
C LEU A 432 -14.20 10.54 21.38
N LEU A 433 -15.24 10.63 20.54
CA LEU A 433 -15.52 11.84 19.75
C LEU A 433 -15.84 13.06 20.63
N ILE A 434 -16.55 12.87 21.74
CA ILE A 434 -16.88 13.94 22.69
C ILE A 434 -15.60 14.38 23.43
N GLN A 435 -14.81 13.45 23.95
CA GLN A 435 -13.56 13.74 24.68
C GLN A 435 -12.50 14.37 23.79
N ALA A 436 -12.38 13.92 22.54
CA ALA A 436 -11.48 14.51 21.56
C ALA A 436 -11.88 15.95 21.20
N LYS A 437 -13.18 16.27 21.17
CA LYS A 437 -13.67 17.65 20.99
C LYS A 437 -13.40 18.53 22.21
N SER A 438 -13.49 17.96 23.42
CA SER A 438 -13.25 18.70 24.67
C SER A 438 -11.78 18.81 25.08
N LYS A 439 -10.84 18.22 24.32
CA LYS A 439 -9.40 18.14 24.63
C LYS A 439 -9.08 17.45 25.95
N ASN A 440 -9.96 16.57 26.44
CA ASN A 440 -9.66 15.72 27.57
C ASN A 440 -8.79 14.53 27.15
N ASP A 441 -8.13 13.92 28.13
CA ASP A 441 -7.43 12.66 27.92
C ASP A 441 -8.44 11.55 27.59
N TYR A 442 -8.14 10.78 26.55
CA TYR A 442 -8.99 9.71 26.02
C TYR A 442 -8.21 8.41 25.83
N GLU A 443 -7.00 8.31 26.40
CA GLU A 443 -6.11 7.16 26.26
C GLU A 443 -6.79 5.88 26.77
N ASP A 444 -7.46 5.93 27.93
CA ASP A 444 -8.23 4.80 28.49
C ASP A 444 -9.38 4.33 27.57
N VAL A 445 -10.09 5.28 26.94
CA VAL A 445 -11.20 4.97 26.02
C VAL A 445 -10.66 4.37 24.72
N ALA A 446 -9.53 4.89 24.23
CA ALA A 446 -8.87 4.35 23.05
C ALA A 446 -8.37 2.92 23.29
N ASP A 447 -7.75 2.66 24.44
CA ASP A 447 -7.24 1.34 24.82
C ASP A 447 -8.37 0.30 24.95
N GLU A 448 -9.50 0.68 25.56
CA GLU A 448 -10.66 -0.22 25.64
C GLU A 448 -11.29 -0.48 24.26
N ILE A 449 -11.32 0.51 23.36
CA ILE A 449 -11.73 0.29 21.95
C ILE A 449 -10.78 -0.68 21.25
N TYR A 450 -9.46 -0.56 21.46
CA TYR A 450 -8.49 -1.50 20.88
C TYR A 450 -8.71 -2.91 21.40
N ARG A 451 -8.91 -3.06 22.71
CA ARG A 451 -9.17 -4.35 23.36
C ARG A 451 -10.46 -4.98 22.87
N LEU A 452 -11.56 -4.23 22.79
CA LEU A 452 -12.84 -4.72 22.30
C LEU A 452 -12.79 -5.08 20.81
N ARG A 453 -12.02 -4.34 20.00
CA ARG A 453 -11.76 -4.74 18.60
C ARG A 453 -10.97 -6.03 18.50
N GLU A 454 -9.98 -6.23 19.35
CA GLU A 454 -9.23 -7.49 19.41
C GLU A 454 -10.14 -8.65 19.83
N LEU A 455 -10.98 -8.45 20.85
CA LEU A 455 -11.98 -9.44 21.26
C LEU A 455 -13.00 -9.73 20.16
N LYS A 456 -13.52 -8.70 19.47
CA LYS A 456 -14.41 -8.85 18.29
C LYS A 456 -13.71 -9.65 17.21
N GLN A 457 -12.46 -9.30 16.89
CA GLN A 457 -11.69 -9.99 15.86
C GLN A 457 -11.48 -11.46 16.23
N ASN A 458 -11.14 -11.76 17.48
CA ASN A 458 -10.97 -13.14 17.96
C ASN A 458 -12.30 -13.91 17.91
N ALA A 459 -13.41 -13.30 18.35
CA ALA A 459 -14.73 -13.90 18.27
C ALA A 459 -15.16 -14.17 16.81
N LEU A 460 -14.87 -13.24 15.89
CA LEU A 460 -15.10 -13.43 14.45
C LEU A 460 -14.21 -14.51 13.86
N VAL A 461 -12.95 -14.65 14.30
CA VAL A 461 -12.08 -15.77 13.92
C VAL A 461 -12.70 -17.08 14.39
N GLU A 462 -13.07 -17.20 15.66
CA GLU A 462 -13.67 -18.41 16.21
C GLU A 462 -15.00 -18.77 15.53
N ASN A 463 -15.87 -17.80 15.28
CA ASN A 463 -17.12 -18.02 14.56
C ASN A 463 -16.85 -18.46 13.11
N ALA A 464 -15.89 -17.84 12.41
CA ALA A 464 -15.53 -18.26 11.07
C ALA A 464 -14.79 -19.60 11.00
N GLU A 465 -14.05 -19.99 12.03
CA GLU A 465 -13.48 -21.34 12.18
C GLU A 465 -14.62 -22.37 12.28
N ARG A 466 -15.67 -22.07 13.04
CA ARG A 466 -16.86 -22.92 13.19
C ARG A 466 -17.66 -23.00 11.89
N GLU A 467 -17.95 -21.86 11.26
CA GLU A 467 -18.64 -21.81 9.96
C GLU A 467 -17.81 -22.45 8.85
N GLY A 468 -16.50 -22.27 8.86
CA GLY A 468 -15.62 -22.93 7.91
C GLY A 468 -15.52 -24.43 8.08
N LYS A 469 -15.56 -24.92 9.33
CA LYS A 469 -15.77 -26.36 9.58
C LYS A 469 -17.12 -26.81 9.03
N ARG A 470 -18.20 -26.06 9.27
CA ARG A 470 -19.56 -26.35 8.74
C ARG A 470 -19.59 -26.43 7.22
N GLN A 471 -19.00 -25.47 6.51
CA GLN A 471 -18.98 -25.45 5.05
C GLN A 471 -18.13 -26.60 4.49
N ARG A 472 -16.94 -26.84 5.04
CA ARG A 472 -16.10 -27.99 4.66
C ARG A 472 -16.84 -29.31 4.87
N ILE A 473 -17.57 -29.44 5.98
CA ILE A 473 -18.39 -30.60 6.30
C ILE A 473 -19.55 -30.76 5.31
N ALA A 474 -20.24 -29.68 4.94
CA ALA A 474 -21.36 -29.73 3.99
C ALA A 474 -20.88 -30.08 2.57
N GLU A 475 -19.79 -29.47 2.11
CA GLU A 475 -19.15 -29.80 0.83
C GLU A 475 -18.67 -31.25 0.80
N MET A 476 -18.10 -31.73 1.91
CA MET A 476 -17.66 -33.13 2.06
C MET A 476 -18.86 -34.09 2.07
N THR A 477 -19.97 -33.72 2.70
CA THR A 477 -21.22 -34.50 2.70
C THR A 477 -21.80 -34.63 1.29
N ASP A 478 -21.90 -33.52 0.56
CA ASP A 478 -22.39 -33.50 -0.82
C ASP A 478 -21.47 -34.31 -1.76
N PHE A 479 -20.16 -34.20 -1.55
CA PHE A 479 -19.17 -34.99 -2.28
C PHE A 479 -19.31 -36.50 -2.03
N LEU A 480 -19.41 -36.92 -0.76
CA LEU A 480 -19.53 -38.34 -0.40
C LEU A 480 -20.86 -38.97 -0.85
N ASN A 481 -21.92 -38.16 -0.96
CA ASN A 481 -23.19 -38.59 -1.55
C ASN A 481 -23.09 -38.78 -3.07
N LYS A 482 -22.29 -37.96 -3.76
CA LYS A 482 -22.04 -38.08 -5.21
C LYS A 482 -21.07 -39.22 -5.56
N GLN A 483 -20.18 -39.59 -4.64
CA GLN A 483 -19.18 -40.63 -4.84
C GLN A 483 -19.75 -42.02 -4.48
N SER A 484 -20.11 -42.83 -5.47
CA SER A 484 -20.72 -44.16 -5.28
C SER A 484 -19.76 -45.35 -5.46
N ARG A 485 -18.47 -45.11 -5.74
CA ARG A 485 -17.50 -46.17 -6.05
C ARG A 485 -16.32 -46.17 -5.07
N GLU A 486 -15.81 -47.36 -4.79
CA GLU A 486 -14.54 -47.57 -4.08
C GLU A 486 -13.39 -46.95 -4.87
N LEU A 487 -12.44 -46.34 -4.17
CA LEU A 487 -11.23 -45.81 -4.76
C LEU A 487 -10.23 -46.94 -4.98
N GLU A 488 -9.87 -47.16 -6.24
CA GLU A 488 -8.83 -48.11 -6.63
C GLU A 488 -7.42 -47.48 -6.58
N GLU A 489 -7.33 -46.16 -6.75
CA GLU A 489 -6.07 -45.42 -6.84
C GLU A 489 -6.01 -44.24 -5.87
N TYR A 490 -4.79 -43.86 -5.49
CA TYR A 490 -4.50 -42.71 -4.66
C TYR A 490 -4.68 -41.40 -5.43
N ASP A 491 -5.60 -40.55 -4.97
CA ASP A 491 -5.84 -39.22 -5.54
C ASP A 491 -5.46 -38.12 -4.55
N GLU A 492 -4.49 -37.28 -4.94
CA GLU A 492 -4.02 -36.15 -4.15
C GLU A 492 -5.10 -35.11 -3.85
N GLN A 493 -6.02 -34.86 -4.78
CA GLN A 493 -7.09 -33.86 -4.58
C GLN A 493 -8.07 -34.33 -3.52
N LEU A 494 -8.41 -35.62 -3.54
CA LEU A 494 -9.26 -36.25 -2.54
C LEU A 494 -8.63 -36.19 -1.15
N VAL A 495 -7.36 -36.55 -1.03
CA VAL A 495 -6.63 -36.48 0.25
C VAL A 495 -6.63 -35.07 0.83
N ARG A 496 -6.37 -34.05 0.00
CA ARG A 496 -6.39 -32.65 0.45
C ARG A 496 -7.75 -32.18 0.95
N ARG A 497 -8.84 -32.75 0.42
CA ARG A 497 -10.22 -32.41 0.79
C ARG A 497 -10.64 -33.14 2.06
N LEU A 498 -10.36 -34.44 2.16
CA LEU A 498 -10.92 -35.32 3.19
C LEU A 498 -10.06 -35.45 4.44
N ILE A 499 -8.73 -35.43 4.30
CA ILE A 499 -7.80 -35.79 5.39
C ILE A 499 -7.25 -34.52 6.04
N GLU A 500 -7.29 -34.50 7.37
CA GLU A 500 -6.69 -33.43 8.18
C GLU A 500 -5.26 -33.82 8.59
N LYS A 501 -5.09 -35.06 9.07
CA LYS A 501 -3.83 -35.52 9.66
C LYS A 501 -3.67 -37.04 9.51
N VAL A 502 -2.44 -37.50 9.37
CA VAL A 502 -2.09 -38.92 9.43
C VAL A 502 -1.00 -39.10 10.49
N THR A 503 -1.20 -39.98 11.46
CA THR A 503 -0.21 -40.24 12.52
C THR A 503 0.34 -41.65 12.37
N ILE A 504 1.67 -41.76 12.27
CA ILE A 504 2.38 -43.03 12.11
C ILE A 504 2.88 -43.52 13.47
N TYR A 505 2.46 -44.73 13.86
CA TYR A 505 2.98 -45.50 14.99
C TYR A 505 3.87 -46.66 14.49
N GLU A 506 4.29 -47.56 15.38
CA GLU A 506 5.16 -48.68 15.00
C GLU A 506 4.40 -49.79 14.27
N ASP A 507 3.14 -50.01 14.63
CA ASP A 507 2.26 -51.11 14.20
C ASP A 507 1.02 -50.63 13.41
N LYS A 508 0.69 -49.34 13.47
CA LYS A 508 -0.50 -48.77 12.83
C LYS A 508 -0.32 -47.35 12.29
N LEU A 509 -1.18 -46.95 11.36
CA LEU A 509 -1.44 -45.54 11.05
C LEU A 509 -2.83 -45.15 11.54
N THR A 510 -2.93 -43.99 12.17
CA THR A 510 -4.21 -43.34 12.44
C THR A 510 -4.44 -42.25 11.39
N VAL A 511 -5.48 -42.37 10.59
CA VAL A 511 -5.92 -41.36 9.62
C VAL A 511 -7.06 -40.56 10.23
N GLU A 512 -6.83 -39.28 10.44
CA GLU A 512 -7.81 -38.32 10.95
C GLU A 512 -8.39 -37.51 9.78
N PHE A 513 -9.71 -37.59 9.64
CA PHE A 513 -10.47 -36.86 8.63
C PHE A 513 -10.81 -35.46 9.11
N LYS A 514 -11.03 -34.51 8.19
CA LYS A 514 -11.46 -33.14 8.55
C LYS A 514 -12.80 -33.08 9.28
N SER A 515 -13.57 -34.18 9.26
CA SER A 515 -14.78 -34.36 10.06
C SER A 515 -14.52 -34.64 11.54
N GLY A 516 -13.28 -34.94 11.93
CA GLY A 516 -12.87 -35.37 13.27
C GLY A 516 -12.96 -36.88 13.51
N ILE A 517 -13.21 -37.69 12.46
CA ILE A 517 -13.23 -39.15 12.57
C ILE A 517 -11.81 -39.69 12.41
N GLU A 518 -11.46 -40.65 13.25
CA GLU A 518 -10.17 -41.34 13.23
C GLU A 518 -10.37 -42.79 12.80
N ILE A 519 -9.55 -43.26 11.86
CA ILE A 519 -9.52 -44.65 11.41
C ILE A 519 -8.10 -45.18 11.58
N ASP A 520 -7.98 -46.29 12.29
CA ASP A 520 -6.72 -47.00 12.51
C ASP A 520 -6.54 -48.10 11.46
N ILE A 521 -5.42 -48.07 10.75
CA ILE A 521 -5.01 -49.05 9.75
C ILE A 521 -3.73 -49.74 10.22
N GLU A 522 -3.76 -51.06 10.40
CA GLU A 522 -2.59 -51.87 10.73
C GLU A 522 -1.61 -51.98 9.54
N ILE A 523 -0.30 -52.01 9.81
CA ILE A 523 0.80 -51.97 8.81
C ILE A 523 1.65 -53.23 8.82
#